data_AF-A0A1I8B7R8-F1
#
_entry.id   AF-A0A1I8B7R8-F1
#
_cell.length_a   1.000
_cell.length_b   1.000
_cell.length_c   1.000
_cell.angle_alpha   90.00
_cell.angle_beta   90.00
_cell.angle_gamma   90.00
#
_symmetry.space_group_name_H-M   'P 1'
#
loop_
_entity.id
_entity.type
_entity.pdbx_description
1 polymer ?
#
loop_
_entity_poly.entity_id
_entity_poly.type
_entity_poly.pdbx_seq_one_letter_code
_entity_poly.pdbx_strand_id
1 'polypeptide(L)'
;MTSVKLNKLESTFNIGNGTIAGIHVRRTDKTSEAPYRDLEEYMRWIDIWYNSEENKIKNTKQLKTSNKRKLFIATDEPKNIIEEAEKSWGSQYEFFHNKLNGSYGRESNDPHRHSEESLISILAEIRILAKCRFVVCTFSSNVCEGIILFYPKNFEKVDLNLKVCRLVYELMQAYQGYAGDNVYSLDFVYAELWSEKEMTSISDYKATNKDELEALERDIIMYQGPKFNGFIGGVNKRNNRKGKFPIVLLRDKLKFESFPVFSLN
;
A
#
# COMPACT_ATOMS: atom_id res chain seq x y z
N MET A 1 -25.54 -5.47 14.24
CA MET A 1 -25.88 -6.12 12.96
C MET A 1 -24.71 -6.06 11.97
N THR A 2 -24.04 -4.91 11.83
CA THR A 2 -22.88 -4.68 10.94
C THR A 2 -21.66 -5.56 11.25
N SER A 3 -21.30 -5.72 12.53
CA SER A 3 -20.20 -6.59 12.95
C SER A 3 -20.43 -8.07 12.61
N VAL A 4 -21.67 -8.54 12.70
CA VAL A 4 -22.06 -9.91 12.34
C VAL A 4 -21.97 -10.11 10.82
N LYS A 5 -22.44 -9.14 10.01
CA LYS A 5 -22.30 -9.17 8.55
C LYS A 5 -20.83 -9.17 8.12
N LEU A 6 -20.00 -8.32 8.73
CA LEU A 6 -18.56 -8.26 8.49
C LEU A 6 -17.85 -9.56 8.86
N ASN A 7 -18.07 -10.08 10.07
CA ASN A 7 -17.43 -11.34 10.50
C ASN A 7 -17.87 -12.53 9.64
N LYS A 8 -19.14 -12.55 9.20
CA LYS A 8 -19.64 -13.57 8.26
C LYS A 8 -18.97 -13.47 6.90
N LEU A 9 -18.70 -12.25 6.41
CA LEU A 9 -17.94 -12.07 5.17
C LEU A 9 -16.51 -12.52 5.34
N GLU A 10 -15.82 -12.08 6.39
CA GLU A 10 -14.46 -12.54 6.70
C GLU A 10 -14.36 -14.06 6.78
N SER A 11 -15.36 -14.76 7.32
CA SER A 11 -15.35 -16.22 7.37
C SER A 11 -15.61 -16.91 6.03
N THR A 12 -16.25 -16.24 5.05
CA THR A 12 -16.32 -16.75 3.68
C THR A 12 -14.96 -16.76 2.99
N PHE A 13 -14.07 -15.86 3.39
CA PHE A 13 -12.66 -15.91 3.04
C PHE A 13 -11.96 -16.82 4.05
N ASN A 14 -12.21 -18.12 3.95
CA ASN A 14 -11.42 -19.10 4.66
C ASN A 14 -10.00 -19.12 4.05
N ILE A 15 -9.19 -18.13 4.43
CA ILE A 15 -7.78 -17.98 4.05
C ILE A 15 -6.99 -19.24 4.44
N GLY A 16 -7.54 -20.06 5.34
CA GLY A 16 -7.02 -21.36 5.74
C GLY A 16 -5.66 -21.25 6.41
N ASN A 17 -5.04 -22.41 6.67
CA ASN A 17 -3.64 -22.44 7.09
C ASN A 17 -2.76 -22.27 5.85
N GLY A 18 -2.11 -21.11 5.71
CA GLY A 18 -1.16 -20.85 4.63
C GLY A 18 -0.81 -19.38 4.49
N THR A 19 0.35 -19.11 3.92
CA THR A 19 0.80 -17.75 3.57
C THR A 19 -0.07 -17.22 2.43
N ILE A 20 -0.69 -16.05 2.63
CA ILE A 20 -1.46 -15.33 1.60
C ILE A 20 -0.86 -13.95 1.38
N ALA A 21 -0.78 -13.54 0.12
CA ALA A 21 -0.49 -12.17 -0.27
C ALA A 21 -1.79 -11.47 -0.70
N GLY A 22 -1.77 -10.14 -0.71
CA GLY A 22 -2.88 -9.31 -1.15
C GLY A 22 -2.45 -8.33 -2.23
N ILE A 23 -3.36 -7.99 -3.14
CA ILE A 23 -3.24 -6.81 -3.99
C ILE A 23 -4.49 -5.96 -3.90
N HIS A 24 -4.31 -4.65 -3.99
CA HIS A 24 -5.40 -3.70 -4.20
C HIS A 24 -5.18 -2.96 -5.51
N VAL A 25 -6.00 -3.28 -6.51
CA VAL A 25 -5.92 -2.74 -7.87
C VAL A 25 -7.08 -1.77 -8.07
N ARG A 26 -6.76 -0.50 -8.34
CA ARG A 26 -7.77 0.54 -8.58
C ARG A 26 -7.76 0.97 -10.05
N ARG A 27 -8.93 0.98 -10.70
CA ARG A 27 -9.09 1.19 -12.15
C ARG A 27 -10.11 2.27 -12.52
N THR A 28 -11.32 2.21 -11.96
CA THR A 28 -12.40 3.15 -12.26
C THR A 28 -12.12 4.52 -11.64
N ASP A 29 -12.54 5.60 -12.30
CA ASP A 29 -12.59 6.98 -11.81
C ASP A 29 -11.32 7.83 -11.56
N LYS A 30 -10.10 7.28 -11.60
CA LYS A 30 -8.89 8.02 -11.14
C LYS A 30 -7.70 8.09 -12.10
N THR A 31 -7.89 7.90 -13.40
CA THR A 31 -6.82 8.12 -14.40
C THR A 31 -6.25 9.54 -14.37
N SER A 32 -6.98 10.51 -13.79
CA SER A 32 -6.52 11.88 -13.55
C SER A 32 -5.63 12.06 -12.32
N GLU A 33 -5.73 11.18 -11.30
CA GLU A 33 -4.99 11.33 -10.03
C GLU A 33 -3.82 10.35 -9.89
N ALA A 34 -3.96 9.16 -10.47
CA ALA A 34 -2.94 8.12 -10.44
C ALA A 34 -2.78 7.52 -11.84
N PRO A 35 -1.53 7.25 -12.26
CA PRO A 35 -1.30 6.59 -13.54
C PRO A 35 -1.90 5.19 -13.50
N TYR A 36 -2.49 4.79 -14.62
CA TYR A 36 -2.87 3.41 -14.86
C TYR A 36 -1.64 2.50 -14.71
N ARG A 37 -1.79 1.39 -13.99
CA ARG A 37 -0.73 0.40 -13.74
C ARG A 37 -1.16 -0.98 -14.21
N ASP A 38 -0.36 -1.64 -15.04
CA ASP A 38 -0.67 -3.00 -15.51
C ASP A 38 -0.70 -4.00 -14.34
N LEU A 39 -1.57 -5.01 -14.42
CA LEU A 39 -1.67 -6.04 -13.38
C LEU A 39 -0.33 -6.78 -13.21
N GLU A 40 0.43 -6.91 -14.30
CA GLU A 40 1.78 -7.46 -14.31
C GLU A 40 2.73 -6.76 -13.34
N GLU A 41 2.63 -5.43 -13.15
CA GLU A 41 3.46 -4.72 -12.18
C GLU A 41 3.18 -5.20 -10.75
N TYR A 42 1.91 -5.39 -10.38
CA TYR A 42 1.52 -5.91 -9.07
C TYR A 42 2.01 -7.35 -8.91
N MET A 43 1.73 -8.19 -9.90
CA MET A 43 2.07 -9.62 -9.87
C MET A 43 3.57 -9.86 -9.79
N ARG A 44 4.40 -9.04 -10.45
CA ARG A 44 5.86 -9.11 -10.34
C ARG A 44 6.33 -9.02 -8.89
N TRP A 45 5.79 -8.10 -8.10
CA TRP A 45 6.18 -7.94 -6.70
C TRP A 45 5.66 -9.07 -5.81
N ILE A 46 4.47 -9.60 -6.13
CA ILE A 46 3.91 -10.78 -5.48
C ILE A 46 4.81 -12.01 -5.73
N ASP A 47 5.24 -12.23 -6.98
CA ASP A 47 6.15 -13.31 -7.35
C ASP A 47 7.51 -13.19 -6.65
N ILE A 48 8.10 -11.99 -6.64
CA ILE A 48 9.37 -11.73 -5.94
C ILE A 48 9.25 -12.08 -4.45
N TRP A 49 8.17 -11.65 -3.81
CA TRP A 49 7.94 -11.93 -2.41
C TRP A 49 7.72 -13.41 -2.13
N TYR A 50 6.86 -14.10 -2.90
CA TYR A 50 6.64 -15.53 -2.74
C TYR A 50 7.91 -16.34 -2.95
N ASN A 51 8.69 -16.03 -3.99
CA ASN A 51 9.99 -16.65 -4.23
C ASN A 51 10.93 -16.48 -3.02
N SER A 52 10.95 -15.28 -2.41
CA SER A 52 11.73 -15.00 -1.20
C SER A 52 11.27 -15.84 0.00
N GLU A 53 9.96 -15.88 0.27
CA GLU A 53 9.41 -16.67 1.38
C GLU A 53 9.65 -18.17 1.18
N GLU A 54 9.45 -18.69 -0.03
CA GLU A 54 9.70 -20.10 -0.36
C GLU A 54 11.18 -20.48 -0.17
N ASN A 55 12.10 -19.60 -0.57
CA ASN A 55 13.53 -19.82 -0.38
C ASN A 55 13.92 -19.85 1.11
N LYS A 56 13.33 -18.99 1.94
CA LYS A 56 13.53 -19.03 3.41
C LYS A 56 13.10 -20.37 3.99
N ILE A 57 11.96 -20.90 3.56
CA ILE A 57 11.43 -22.15 4.12
C ILE A 57 12.20 -23.39 3.60
N LYS A 58 12.59 -23.42 2.32
CA LYS A 58 13.44 -24.49 1.76
C LYS A 58 14.74 -24.67 2.53
N ASN A 59 15.34 -23.57 3.00
CA ASN A 59 16.54 -23.60 3.84
C ASN A 59 16.29 -24.11 5.27
N THR A 60 15.02 -24.28 5.68
CA THR A 60 14.64 -24.60 7.06
C THR A 60 14.02 -26.00 7.21
N LYS A 61 13.22 -26.50 6.25
CA LYS A 61 12.69 -27.88 6.20
C LYS A 61 12.31 -28.29 4.77
N GLN A 62 12.36 -29.60 4.51
CA GLN A 62 11.89 -30.24 3.27
C GLN A 62 10.36 -30.10 3.16
N LEU A 63 9.88 -29.10 2.43
CA LEU A 63 8.44 -28.87 2.22
C LEU A 63 7.91 -29.75 1.08
N LYS A 64 6.80 -30.46 1.35
CA LYS A 64 5.92 -31.02 0.32
C LYS A 64 5.30 -29.87 -0.47
N THR A 65 5.74 -29.69 -1.72
CA THR A 65 5.22 -28.70 -2.65
C THR A 65 4.06 -29.28 -3.46
N SER A 66 2.82 -28.82 -3.21
CA SER A 66 1.70 -29.08 -4.13
C SER A 66 0.54 -28.08 -4.01
N ASN A 67 0.67 -26.97 -3.29
CA ASN A 67 -0.41 -25.99 -3.17
C ASN A 67 -0.08 -24.75 -4.01
N LYS A 68 -1.06 -24.30 -4.80
CA LYS A 68 -0.96 -23.02 -5.51
C LYS A 68 -0.73 -21.88 -4.51
N ARG A 69 -0.03 -20.83 -4.93
CA ARG A 69 0.14 -19.60 -4.16
C ARG A 69 -1.21 -18.93 -3.95
N LYS A 70 -1.50 -18.39 -2.78
CA LYS A 70 -2.80 -17.76 -2.50
C LYS A 70 -2.72 -16.26 -2.71
N LEU A 71 -3.64 -15.68 -3.49
CA LEU A 71 -3.67 -14.23 -3.68
C LEU A 71 -5.06 -13.68 -3.44
N PHE A 72 -5.17 -12.74 -2.50
CA PHE A 72 -6.38 -11.94 -2.34
C PHE A 72 -6.32 -10.71 -3.26
N ILE A 73 -7.37 -10.48 -4.04
CA ILE A 73 -7.50 -9.35 -4.96
C ILE A 73 -8.70 -8.50 -4.51
N ALA A 74 -8.41 -7.27 -4.10
CA ALA A 74 -9.40 -6.23 -3.93
C ALA A 74 -9.32 -5.27 -5.12
N THR A 75 -10.45 -4.98 -5.75
CA THR A 75 -10.49 -4.09 -6.91
C THR A 75 -11.90 -3.59 -7.18
N ASP A 76 -11.97 -2.39 -7.74
CA ASP A 76 -13.19 -1.76 -8.23
C ASP A 76 -13.65 -2.29 -9.60
N GLU A 77 -12.81 -3.07 -10.31
CA GLU A 77 -13.17 -3.79 -11.55
C GLU A 77 -12.96 -5.32 -11.44
N PRO A 78 -13.71 -6.02 -10.56
CA PRO A 78 -13.43 -7.43 -10.25
C PRO A 78 -13.54 -8.34 -11.47
N LYS A 79 -14.48 -8.08 -12.39
CA LYS A 79 -14.64 -8.95 -13.57
C LYS A 79 -13.38 -8.98 -14.44
N ASN A 80 -12.91 -7.82 -14.87
CA ASN A 80 -11.79 -7.71 -15.81
C ASN A 80 -10.49 -8.19 -15.16
N ILE A 81 -10.22 -7.77 -13.93
CA ILE A 81 -8.98 -8.09 -13.21
C ILE A 81 -8.90 -9.58 -12.88
N ILE A 82 -10.01 -10.21 -12.44
CA ILE A 82 -9.99 -11.64 -12.12
C ILE A 82 -9.89 -12.49 -13.39
N GLU A 83 -10.57 -12.12 -14.48
CA GLU A 83 -10.42 -12.81 -15.78
C GLU A 83 -8.97 -12.72 -16.30
N GLU A 84 -8.33 -11.55 -16.21
CA GLU A 84 -6.92 -11.35 -16.56
C GLU A 84 -5.99 -12.19 -15.66
N ALA A 85 -6.23 -12.18 -14.34
CA ALA A 85 -5.43 -12.90 -13.36
C ALA A 85 -5.47 -14.42 -13.58
N GLU A 86 -6.67 -14.97 -13.75
CA GLU A 86 -6.88 -16.40 -14.00
C GLU A 86 -6.23 -16.84 -15.32
N LYS A 87 -6.39 -16.04 -16.38
CA LYS A 87 -5.82 -16.33 -17.70
C LYS A 87 -4.30 -16.40 -17.68
N SER A 88 -3.65 -15.45 -16.99
CA SER A 88 -2.19 -15.29 -17.04
C SER A 88 -1.46 -16.06 -15.93
N TRP A 89 -2.08 -16.24 -14.76
CA TRP A 89 -1.42 -16.78 -13.55
C TRP A 89 -2.20 -17.90 -12.85
N GLY A 90 -3.38 -18.30 -13.33
CA GLY A 90 -4.23 -19.31 -12.68
C GLY A 90 -3.61 -20.71 -12.56
N SER A 91 -2.52 -21.02 -13.28
CA SER A 91 -1.75 -22.26 -13.08
C SER A 91 -0.94 -22.26 -11.78
N GLN A 92 -0.47 -21.08 -11.34
CA GLN A 92 0.42 -20.89 -10.19
C GLN A 92 -0.32 -20.39 -8.95
N TYR A 93 -1.43 -19.67 -9.15
CA TYR A 93 -2.16 -18.98 -8.10
C TYR A 93 -3.59 -19.51 -7.92
N GLU A 94 -4.06 -19.47 -6.68
CA GLU A 94 -5.46 -19.55 -6.29
C GLU A 94 -5.92 -18.14 -5.90
N PHE A 95 -6.88 -17.58 -6.63
CA PHE A 95 -7.35 -16.22 -6.41
C PHE A 95 -8.57 -16.18 -5.50
N PHE A 96 -8.49 -15.31 -4.50
CA PHE A 96 -9.58 -14.96 -3.60
C PHE A 96 -9.97 -13.52 -3.89
N HIS A 97 -11.25 -13.26 -4.06
CA HIS A 97 -11.76 -11.91 -4.25
C HIS A 97 -13.16 -11.82 -3.66
N ASN A 98 -13.60 -10.62 -3.37
CA ASN A 98 -14.94 -10.43 -2.85
C ASN A 98 -15.98 -10.81 -3.92
N LYS A 99 -16.87 -11.73 -3.57
CA LYS A 99 -17.95 -12.25 -4.44
C LYS A 99 -19.31 -11.64 -4.09
N LEU A 100 -19.36 -10.67 -3.18
CA LEU A 100 -20.59 -9.94 -2.96
C LEU A 100 -21.04 -9.34 -4.29
N ASN A 101 -22.28 -9.64 -4.68
CA ASN A 101 -23.01 -8.97 -5.77
C ASN A 101 -23.34 -7.51 -5.39
N GLY A 102 -22.45 -6.84 -4.64
CA GLY A 102 -22.52 -5.41 -4.41
C GLY A 102 -22.07 -4.74 -5.69
N SER A 103 -22.92 -3.88 -6.23
CA SER A 103 -22.51 -2.91 -7.24
C SER A 103 -21.48 -2.00 -6.58
N TYR A 104 -20.19 -2.30 -6.76
CA TYR A 104 -19.15 -1.29 -6.60
C TYR A 104 -19.57 -0.16 -7.52
N GLY A 105 -19.98 0.96 -6.93
CA GLY A 105 -20.45 2.08 -7.72
C GLY A 105 -19.35 2.47 -8.71
N ARG A 106 -19.64 2.42 -10.00
CA ARG A 106 -18.60 2.51 -11.06
C ARG A 106 -18.11 3.94 -11.28
N GLU A 107 -18.90 4.91 -10.82
CA GLU A 107 -18.67 6.34 -11.03
C GLU A 107 -18.77 7.11 -9.70
N SER A 108 -18.26 8.34 -9.67
CA SER A 108 -18.31 9.24 -8.50
C SER A 108 -19.73 9.50 -7.98
N ASN A 109 -20.72 9.47 -8.87
CA ASN A 109 -22.12 9.74 -8.55
C ASN A 109 -22.98 8.47 -8.45
N ASP A 110 -22.39 7.28 -8.50
CA ASP A 110 -23.17 6.05 -8.41
C ASP A 110 -23.75 5.89 -6.99
N PRO A 111 -25.09 5.85 -6.82
CA PRO A 111 -25.71 5.75 -5.50
C PRO A 111 -25.32 4.47 -4.75
N HIS A 112 -24.92 3.41 -5.46
CA HIS A 112 -24.45 2.18 -4.82
C HIS A 112 -23.11 2.35 -4.11
N ARG A 113 -22.30 3.35 -4.49
CA ARG A 113 -21.01 3.68 -3.85
C ARG A 113 -21.17 4.05 -2.37
N HIS A 114 -22.30 4.65 -2.01
CA HIS A 114 -22.62 5.12 -0.66
C HIS A 114 -23.61 4.22 0.09
N SER A 115 -23.82 2.98 -0.39
CA SER A 115 -24.67 1.99 0.28
C SER A 115 -24.01 1.39 1.53
N GLU A 116 -24.82 0.90 2.48
CA GLU A 116 -24.33 0.12 3.64
C GLU A 116 -23.56 -1.12 3.16
N GLU A 117 -24.03 -1.76 2.10
CA GLU A 117 -23.42 -2.93 1.47
C GLU A 117 -22.02 -2.62 0.92
N SER A 118 -21.86 -1.50 0.21
CA SER A 118 -20.57 -1.03 -0.31
C SER A 118 -19.58 -0.75 0.83
N LEU A 119 -20.02 -0.06 1.88
CA LEU A 119 -19.20 0.19 3.08
C LEU A 119 -18.77 -1.12 3.75
N ILE A 120 -19.69 -2.06 3.97
CA ILE A 120 -19.38 -3.37 4.55
C ILE A 120 -18.40 -4.13 3.67
N SER A 121 -18.58 -4.08 2.35
CA SER A 121 -17.73 -4.75 1.36
C SER A 121 -16.28 -4.23 1.43
N ILE A 122 -16.11 -2.91 1.36
CA ILE A 122 -14.80 -2.25 1.42
C ILE A 122 -14.12 -2.50 2.76
N LEU A 123 -14.86 -2.41 3.88
CA LEU A 123 -14.32 -2.70 5.21
C LEU A 123 -13.87 -4.15 5.35
N ALA A 124 -14.59 -5.10 4.75
CA ALA A 124 -14.17 -6.50 4.73
C ALA A 124 -12.87 -6.67 3.94
N GLU A 125 -12.76 -6.08 2.74
CA GLU A 125 -11.55 -6.12 1.92
C GLU A 125 -10.34 -5.52 2.64
N ILE A 126 -10.49 -4.35 3.27
CA ILE A 126 -9.44 -3.71 4.07
C ILE A 126 -8.96 -4.66 5.17
N ARG A 127 -9.88 -5.28 5.90
CA ARG A 127 -9.52 -6.18 7.00
C ARG A 127 -8.84 -7.46 6.50
N ILE A 128 -9.25 -7.98 5.34
CA ILE A 128 -8.63 -9.15 4.73
C ILE A 128 -7.22 -8.82 4.22
N LEU A 129 -7.06 -7.70 3.50
CA LEU A 129 -5.76 -7.21 3.07
C LEU A 129 -4.83 -6.99 4.27
N ALA A 130 -5.33 -6.41 5.37
CA ALA A 130 -4.55 -6.19 6.57
C ALA A 130 -4.13 -7.49 7.31
N LYS A 131 -4.81 -8.62 7.02
CA LYS A 131 -4.44 -9.96 7.48
C LYS A 131 -3.52 -10.69 6.52
N CYS A 132 -3.35 -10.20 5.29
CA CYS A 132 -2.37 -10.75 4.36
C CYS A 132 -0.95 -10.51 4.88
N ARG A 133 -0.02 -11.40 4.51
CA ARG A 133 1.36 -11.30 4.99
C ARG A 133 2.22 -10.33 4.17
N PHE A 134 1.79 -10.06 2.95
CA PHE A 134 2.37 -9.03 2.10
C PHE A 134 1.29 -8.43 1.20
N VAL A 135 1.32 -7.13 0.99
CA VAL A 135 0.34 -6.41 0.16
C VAL A 135 1.06 -5.56 -0.87
N VAL A 136 0.66 -5.65 -2.15
CA VAL A 136 1.12 -4.73 -3.20
C VAL A 136 -0.03 -3.83 -3.62
N CYS A 137 0.17 -2.51 -3.59
CA CYS A 137 -0.86 -1.59 -4.06
C CYS A 137 -0.33 -0.19 -4.41
N THR A 138 -1.21 0.82 -4.45
CA THR A 138 -0.90 2.23 -4.73
C THR A 138 -1.25 3.13 -3.55
N PHE A 139 -0.26 3.82 -2.98
CA PHE A 139 -0.48 4.77 -1.88
C PHE A 139 -1.08 6.10 -2.35
N SER A 140 -1.08 6.38 -3.65
CA SER A 140 -1.84 7.49 -4.26
C SER A 140 -3.36 7.36 -4.12
N SER A 141 -3.86 6.16 -3.80
CA SER A 141 -5.29 5.79 -3.74
C SER A 141 -6.04 6.47 -2.59
N ASN A 142 -5.97 7.80 -2.57
CA ASN A 142 -5.94 8.59 -1.34
C ASN A 142 -5.72 10.09 -1.53
N VAL A 143 -5.51 10.60 -2.75
CA VAL A 143 -5.38 12.05 -2.95
C VAL A 143 -6.79 12.65 -2.91
N CYS A 144 -7.28 12.91 -1.70
CA CYS A 144 -8.06 14.11 -1.50
C CYS A 144 -7.05 15.22 -1.17
N GLU A 145 -6.55 15.91 -2.19
CA GLU A 145 -5.91 17.21 -2.01
C GLU A 145 -6.89 18.24 -1.37
N GLY A 146 -8.19 17.91 -1.30
CA GLY A 146 -9.24 18.76 -0.73
C GLY A 146 -9.73 18.47 0.69
N ILE A 147 -9.32 17.40 1.40
CA ILE A 147 -9.91 17.06 2.72
C ILE A 147 -9.12 17.59 3.93
N ILE A 148 -7.86 18.03 3.76
CA ILE A 148 -7.11 18.64 4.88
C ILE A 148 -7.37 20.15 4.99
N LEU A 149 -7.85 20.80 3.92
CA LEU A 149 -8.17 22.24 3.93
C LEU A 149 -9.66 22.58 4.04
N PHE A 150 -10.54 21.59 3.97
CA PHE A 150 -11.94 21.77 4.33
C PHE A 150 -12.25 20.92 5.55
N TYR A 151 -12.58 21.61 6.65
CA TYR A 151 -13.36 21.09 7.75
C TYR A 151 -14.84 21.41 7.40
N PRO A 152 -15.56 20.65 6.55
CA PRO A 152 -16.95 20.96 6.30
C PRO A 152 -17.79 20.33 7.40
N LYS A 153 -18.69 21.11 7.98
CA LYS A 153 -19.69 20.69 8.96
C LYS A 153 -20.69 19.64 8.46
N ASN A 154 -20.52 19.03 7.29
CA ASN A 154 -21.45 18.08 6.68
C ASN A 154 -20.70 16.84 6.18
N PHE A 155 -20.91 15.73 6.87
CA PHE A 155 -20.27 14.42 6.68
C PHE A 155 -20.93 13.59 5.55
N GLU A 156 -21.35 14.21 4.43
CA GLU A 156 -22.28 13.52 3.51
C GLU A 156 -21.65 12.72 2.37
N LYS A 157 -20.36 12.87 2.02
CA LYS A 157 -19.75 12.08 0.94
C LYS A 157 -18.29 11.76 1.20
N VAL A 158 -18.03 10.79 2.07
CA VAL A 158 -16.72 10.11 2.09
C VAL A 158 -16.80 8.95 1.10
N ASP A 159 -16.11 9.11 -0.03
CA ASP A 159 -15.82 7.96 -0.88
C ASP A 159 -14.83 7.03 -0.13
N LEU A 160 -15.27 5.81 0.18
CA LEU A 160 -14.48 4.86 0.97
C LEU A 160 -13.56 4.00 0.12
N ASN A 161 -13.80 3.90 -1.20
CA ASN A 161 -12.83 3.31 -2.13
C ASN A 161 -11.51 4.11 -2.08
N LEU A 162 -11.59 5.39 -1.71
CA LEU A 162 -10.54 6.40 -1.66
C LEU A 162 -9.45 6.20 -0.60
N LYS A 163 -9.50 5.17 0.27
CA LYS A 163 -8.54 5.07 1.40
C LYS A 163 -8.05 3.66 1.73
N VAL A 164 -8.19 2.71 0.81
CA VAL A 164 -7.96 1.29 1.13
C VAL A 164 -6.50 1.01 1.50
N CYS A 165 -5.54 1.36 0.63
CA CYS A 165 -4.14 0.98 0.78
C CYS A 165 -3.42 1.47 2.04
N ARG A 166 -3.58 2.75 2.39
CA ARG A 166 -2.92 3.31 3.58
C ARG A 166 -3.55 2.80 4.86
N LEU A 167 -4.88 2.69 4.88
CA LEU A 167 -5.58 2.14 6.02
C LEU A 167 -5.21 0.66 6.23
N VAL A 168 -5.02 -0.10 5.14
CA VAL A 168 -4.45 -1.45 5.20
C VAL A 168 -3.06 -1.42 5.83
N TYR A 169 -2.14 -0.58 5.36
CA TYR A 169 -0.79 -0.46 5.92
C TYR A 169 -0.81 -0.12 7.43
N GLU A 170 -1.64 0.82 7.85
CA GLU A 170 -1.82 1.23 9.24
C GLU A 170 -2.39 0.11 10.12
N LEU A 171 -3.45 -0.56 9.63
CA LEU A 171 -4.07 -1.69 10.33
C LEU A 171 -3.13 -2.89 10.41
N MET A 172 -2.29 -3.12 9.41
CA MET A 172 -1.27 -4.18 9.45
C MET A 172 -0.31 -3.98 10.62
N GLN A 173 0.07 -2.75 10.94
CA GLN A 173 0.92 -2.48 12.11
C GLN A 173 0.20 -2.86 13.42
N ALA A 174 -1.10 -2.58 13.51
CA ALA A 174 -1.90 -2.93 14.68
C ALA A 174 -2.12 -4.45 14.82
N TYR A 175 -2.27 -5.18 13.71
CA TYR A 175 -2.53 -6.63 13.73
C TYR A 175 -1.28 -7.49 13.86
N GLN A 176 -0.17 -7.06 13.26
CA GLN A 176 1.02 -7.90 13.09
C GLN A 176 2.24 -7.35 13.85
N GLY A 177 2.14 -6.17 14.47
CA GLY A 177 3.26 -5.51 15.13
C GLY A 177 4.20 -4.86 14.12
N TYR A 178 5.40 -5.41 13.93
CA TYR A 178 6.37 -4.88 12.97
C TYR A 178 6.07 -5.37 11.54
N ALA A 179 5.22 -4.61 10.83
CA ALA A 179 4.79 -4.91 9.47
C ALA A 179 5.13 -3.77 8.49
N GLY A 180 6.13 -2.94 8.82
CA GLY A 180 6.54 -1.79 7.99
C GLY A 180 6.97 -2.18 6.58
N ASP A 181 7.58 -3.36 6.43
CA ASP A 181 8.07 -3.88 5.15
C ASP A 181 7.05 -4.82 4.44
N ASN A 182 5.88 -5.04 5.04
CA ASN A 182 4.89 -5.98 4.51
C ASN A 182 3.96 -5.34 3.47
N VAL A 183 4.16 -4.06 3.12
CA VAL A 183 3.40 -3.38 2.07
C VAL A 183 4.35 -2.75 1.07
N TYR A 184 4.13 -3.03 -0.21
CA TYR A 184 4.86 -2.43 -1.30
C TYR A 184 3.94 -1.53 -2.12
N SER A 185 4.31 -0.26 -2.26
CA SER A 185 3.57 0.73 -3.02
C SER A 185 4.22 0.98 -4.39
N LEU A 186 3.40 1.01 -5.45
CA LEU A 186 3.85 1.21 -6.83
C LEU A 186 4.06 2.69 -7.21
N ASP A 187 3.72 3.64 -6.34
CA ASP A 187 3.76 5.07 -6.66
C ASP A 187 4.43 5.95 -5.60
N PHE A 188 3.89 5.97 -4.38
CA PHE A 188 4.33 6.85 -3.29
C PHE A 188 4.85 6.06 -2.10
N VAL A 189 5.77 6.66 -1.35
CA VAL A 189 6.10 6.21 0.01
C VAL A 189 5.10 6.79 1.01
N TYR A 190 4.80 6.03 2.07
CA TYR A 190 3.75 6.37 3.05
C TYR A 190 3.87 7.80 3.62
N ALA A 191 5.09 8.27 3.86
CA ALA A 191 5.37 9.54 4.53
C ALA A 191 5.28 10.80 3.66
N GLU A 192 5.07 10.69 2.34
CA GLU A 192 5.14 11.84 1.40
C GLU A 192 3.96 12.83 1.50
N LEU A 193 2.93 12.56 2.29
CA LEU A 193 1.63 13.21 2.13
C LEU A 193 1.18 14.09 3.30
N TRP A 194 1.85 14.02 4.43
CA TRP A 194 1.44 14.75 5.65
C TRP A 194 2.47 15.80 6.10
N SER A 195 3.74 15.63 5.71
CA SER A 195 4.79 16.58 6.07
C SER A 195 5.99 16.43 5.16
N GLU A 196 6.83 17.47 5.10
CA GLU A 196 8.16 17.36 4.52
C GLU A 196 8.95 16.26 5.25
N LYS A 197 9.20 15.16 4.53
CA LYS A 197 10.05 14.07 5.02
C LYS A 197 11.51 14.53 4.94
N GLU A 198 12.16 14.53 6.09
CA GLU A 198 13.60 14.79 6.19
C GLU A 198 14.35 13.47 6.36
N MET A 199 15.44 13.33 5.61
CA MET A 199 16.39 12.24 5.74
C MET A 199 17.77 12.80 6.03
N THR A 200 18.60 12.02 6.72
CA THR A 200 19.98 12.38 7.07
C THR A 200 20.94 11.56 6.21
N SER A 201 21.90 12.23 5.58
CA SER A 201 22.99 11.54 4.88
C SER A 201 23.86 10.78 5.88
N ILE A 202 24.15 9.50 5.61
CA ILE A 202 25.02 8.68 6.48
C ILE A 202 26.48 8.69 6.03
N SER A 203 26.79 9.27 4.88
CA SER A 203 28.16 9.42 4.37
C SER A 203 28.28 10.61 3.43
N ASP A 204 29.50 10.99 3.11
CA ASP A 204 29.78 11.88 2.00
C ASP A 204 29.38 11.22 0.67
N TYR A 205 28.89 12.04 -0.27
CA TYR A 205 28.59 11.62 -1.63
C TYR A 205 28.95 12.73 -2.62
N LYS A 206 29.80 12.38 -3.58
CA LYS A 206 30.17 13.25 -4.70
C LYS A 206 29.28 12.91 -5.89
N ALA A 207 28.63 13.94 -6.43
CA ALA A 207 27.81 13.79 -7.63
C ALA A 207 28.64 13.30 -8.81
N THR A 208 28.18 12.25 -9.49
CA THR A 208 28.86 11.68 -10.67
C THR A 208 28.42 12.36 -11.97
N ASN A 209 27.30 13.07 -11.94
CA ASN A 209 26.74 13.83 -13.07
C ASN A 209 25.95 15.04 -12.57
N LYS A 210 25.52 15.90 -13.50
CA LYS A 210 24.83 17.17 -13.19
C LYS A 210 23.44 17.01 -12.56
N ASP A 211 22.82 15.84 -12.69
CA ASP A 211 21.49 15.58 -12.13
C ASP A 211 21.55 15.15 -10.66
N GLU A 212 22.74 14.81 -10.17
CA GLU A 212 22.96 14.30 -8.83
C GLU A 212 23.28 15.42 -7.83
N LEU A 213 22.85 15.16 -6.61
CA LEU A 213 23.02 16.04 -5.47
C LEU A 213 24.25 15.59 -4.67
N GLU A 214 25.20 16.49 -4.47
CA GLU A 214 26.28 16.26 -3.51
C GLU A 214 25.76 16.38 -2.07
N ALA A 215 26.31 15.57 -1.17
CA ALA A 215 26.05 15.69 0.26
C ALA A 215 27.30 15.35 1.08
N LEU A 216 27.38 15.93 2.27
CA LEU A 216 28.31 15.52 3.31
C LEU A 216 27.60 14.61 4.31
N GLU A 217 28.35 13.83 5.08
CA GLU A 217 27.79 13.11 6.22
C GLU A 217 26.99 14.07 7.11
N ARG A 218 25.79 13.63 7.51
CA ARG A 218 24.82 14.38 8.34
C ARG A 218 24.10 15.54 7.65
N ASP A 219 24.33 15.80 6.36
CA ASP A 219 23.48 16.73 5.60
C ASP A 219 22.01 16.28 5.65
N ILE A 220 21.10 17.24 5.78
CA ILE A 220 19.66 16.98 5.77
C ILE A 220 19.14 17.10 4.35
N ILE A 221 18.55 16.02 3.85
CA ILE A 221 17.93 15.95 2.55
C ILE A 221 16.40 16.00 2.72
N MET A 222 15.77 17.02 2.14
CA MET A 222 14.32 17.07 1.98
C MET A 222 13.94 16.09 0.89
N TYR A 223 13.23 15.04 1.27
CA TYR A 223 12.86 13.94 0.41
C TYR A 223 11.68 14.33 -0.49
N GLN A 224 11.78 14.07 -1.80
CA GLN A 224 10.77 14.39 -2.82
C GLN A 224 10.31 13.16 -3.62
N GLY A 225 10.47 11.96 -3.05
CA GLY A 225 9.97 10.72 -3.65
C GLY A 225 11.04 9.85 -4.31
N PRO A 226 10.78 8.53 -4.43
CA PRO A 226 11.72 7.61 -5.03
C PRO A 226 11.58 7.63 -6.55
N LYS A 227 12.68 7.37 -7.27
CA LYS A 227 12.63 7.10 -8.72
C LYS A 227 12.59 5.61 -9.05
N PHE A 228 12.49 4.75 -8.02
CA PHE A 228 12.50 3.30 -8.12
C PHE A 228 13.71 2.72 -8.88
N ASN A 229 14.85 3.41 -8.83
CA ASN A 229 16.10 3.02 -9.48
C ASN A 229 17.32 3.11 -8.54
N GLY A 230 17.09 3.05 -7.23
CA GLY A 230 18.13 3.25 -6.20
C GLY A 230 18.40 4.72 -5.85
N PHE A 231 17.77 5.67 -6.53
CA PHE A 231 17.85 7.09 -6.21
C PHE A 231 16.51 7.66 -5.77
N ILE A 232 16.58 8.72 -4.97
CA ILE A 232 15.46 9.59 -4.63
C ILE A 232 15.64 10.94 -5.32
N GLY A 233 14.55 11.67 -5.52
CA GLY A 233 14.62 13.12 -5.69
C GLY A 233 14.71 13.80 -4.33
N GLY A 234 15.50 14.87 -4.21
CA GLY A 234 15.53 15.65 -2.98
C GLY A 234 16.23 16.99 -3.09
N VAL A 235 16.19 17.74 -2.00
CA VAL A 235 16.87 19.03 -1.85
C VAL A 235 17.78 18.98 -0.62
N ASN A 236 19.07 19.27 -0.78
CA ASN A 236 19.99 19.34 0.36
C ASN A 236 19.80 20.68 1.07
N LYS A 237 19.42 20.67 2.36
CA LYS A 237 19.18 21.89 3.14
C LYS A 237 20.44 22.75 3.33
N ARG A 238 21.65 22.17 3.27
CA ARG A 238 22.91 22.91 3.45
C ARG A 238 23.17 23.91 2.33
N ASN A 239 22.92 23.52 1.08
CA ASN A 239 23.25 24.32 -0.10
C ASN A 239 22.02 24.66 -0.98
N ASN A 240 20.82 24.23 -0.55
CA ASN A 240 19.55 24.39 -1.24
C ASN A 240 19.54 23.87 -2.70
N ARG A 241 20.43 22.92 -3.03
CA ARG A 241 20.47 22.31 -4.37
C ARG A 241 19.48 21.15 -4.45
N LYS A 242 18.78 21.09 -5.59
CA LYS A 242 17.90 19.99 -5.95
C LYS A 242 18.62 19.00 -6.86
N GLY A 243 18.43 17.71 -6.62
CA GLY A 243 19.02 16.66 -7.46
C GLY A 243 18.58 15.27 -7.05
N LYS A 244 19.19 14.27 -7.68
CA LYS A 244 19.05 12.85 -7.33
C LYS A 244 20.07 12.47 -6.26
N PHE A 245 19.67 11.64 -5.31
CA PHE A 245 20.56 11.15 -4.26
C PHE A 245 20.40 9.64 -4.05
N PRO A 246 21.48 8.85 -3.86
CA PRO A 246 21.36 7.41 -3.60
C PRO A 246 20.61 7.13 -2.31
N ILE A 247 19.53 6.36 -2.37
CA ILE A 247 18.68 6.09 -1.17
C ILE A 247 19.45 5.33 -0.09
N VAL A 248 20.42 4.51 -0.49
CA VAL A 248 21.22 3.66 0.41
C VAL A 248 22.08 4.49 1.37
N LEU A 249 22.37 5.74 1.01
CA LEU A 249 23.17 6.66 1.80
C LEU A 249 22.31 7.57 2.69
N LEU A 250 21.03 7.23 2.86
CA LEU A 250 20.10 8.00 3.67
C LEU A 250 19.54 7.17 4.82
N ARG A 251 19.30 7.85 5.94
CA ARG A 251 18.56 7.36 7.09
C ARG A 251 17.37 8.28 7.37
N ASP A 252 16.26 7.72 7.81
CA ASP A 252 15.11 8.52 8.28
C ASP A 252 15.52 9.41 9.48
N LYS A 253 15.18 10.69 9.41
CA LYS A 253 15.33 11.61 10.54
C LYS A 253 14.06 11.55 11.40
N LEU A 254 14.13 10.83 12.51
CA LEU A 254 13.02 10.73 13.45
C LEU A 254 12.78 12.09 14.12
N LYS A 255 11.52 12.51 14.16
CA LYS A 255 11.04 13.68 14.90
C LYS A 255 10.42 13.19 16.21
N PHE A 256 10.84 13.78 17.32
CA PHE A 256 10.31 13.45 18.64
C PHE A 256 9.54 14.64 19.16
N GLU A 257 8.32 14.40 19.63
CA GLU A 257 7.46 15.40 20.25
C GLU A 257 7.06 14.91 21.64
N SER A 258 6.96 15.83 22.59
CA SER A 258 6.56 15.49 23.96
C SER A 258 5.04 15.44 24.05
N PHE A 259 4.49 14.24 24.24
CA PHE A 259 3.06 14.04 24.50
C PHE A 259 2.78 13.90 25.99
N PRO A 260 1.59 14.33 26.48
CA PRO A 260 1.20 14.09 27.87
C PRO A 260 1.20 12.61 28.22
N VAL A 261 1.80 12.25 29.35
CA VAL A 261 1.67 10.91 29.92
C VAL A 261 0.34 10.85 30.68
N PHE A 262 -0.56 9.96 30.29
CA PHE A 262 -1.79 9.72 31.03
C PHE A 262 -1.46 9.00 32.34
N SER A 263 -1.29 9.75 33.44
CA SER A 263 -1.21 9.18 34.78
C SER A 263 -2.63 8.87 35.28
N LEU A 264 -2.87 7.61 35.63
CA LEU A 264 -4.05 7.23 36.39
C LEU A 264 -3.86 7.78 37.81
N ASN A 265 -4.59 8.85 38.15
CA ASN A 265 -4.78 9.28 39.53
C ASN A 265 -5.76 8.35 40.23
#